data_AF-A0A7J3XSW9-F1
#
_entry.id   AF-A0A7J3XSW9-F1
#
_cell.length_a   1.000
_cell.length_b   1.000
_cell.length_c   1.000
_cell.angle_alpha   90.00
_cell.angle_beta   90.00
_cell.angle_gamma   90.00
#
_symmetry.space_group_name_H-M   'P 1'
#
loop_
_entity.id
_entity.type
_entity.pdbx_description
1 polymer ?
#
loop_
_entity_poly.entity_id
_entity_poly.type
_entity_poly.pdbx_seq_one_letter_code
_entity_poly.pdbx_strand_id
1 'polypeptide(L)'
;HGYPKLKKYEHLVGNLGKSWTDQRQLFAKYPMAILATTNCALIPIEAYKDRMFTTGPVRLPGVKHISGYDFTELIKRAEGLPEVKEEESKVTLWTGYSRSAILRNAKRIKELIEEGKIRRIFLIGGCDSPLKEMEYFRELARKLPKDVIILTYACGKYRLNDLDLGDIEGLPRLMDLGQCNDAIVAIDLLPDLAKLLNMKPEELPLTIVLSWFEQKAVSILLGLLYLGVKGIYLAPRLPAWVNEDILKVLKERYEIKLVSTPESDFKELLRG
;
A
#
# COMPACT_ATOMS: atom_id res chain seq x y z
N HIS A 1 11.18 7.38 0.74
CA HIS A 1 11.09 8.81 1.11
C HIS A 1 10.57 9.09 2.51
N GLY A 2 9.74 8.24 3.14
CA GLY A 2 9.19 8.48 4.49
C GLY A 2 10.17 8.46 5.68
N TYR A 3 11.46 8.20 5.47
CA TYR A 3 12.46 8.09 6.54
C TYR A 3 13.29 9.38 6.67
N PRO A 4 13.36 10.04 7.84
CA PRO A 4 14.04 11.33 8.00
C PRO A 4 15.52 11.33 7.59
N LYS A 5 16.25 10.25 7.89
CA LYS A 5 17.69 10.14 7.58
C LYS A 5 18.00 10.10 6.08
N LEU A 6 17.01 9.85 5.22
CA LEU A 6 17.20 9.87 3.77
C LEU A 6 17.14 11.29 3.18
N LYS A 7 16.52 12.25 3.89
CA LYS A 7 16.36 13.64 3.41
C LYS A 7 17.68 14.40 3.26
N LYS A 8 18.77 13.90 3.86
CA LYS A 8 20.10 14.51 3.75
C LYS A 8 20.77 14.30 2.38
N TYR A 9 20.20 13.47 1.51
CA TYR A 9 20.75 13.17 0.19
C TYR A 9 19.97 13.95 -0.88
N GLU A 10 20.52 15.07 -1.35
CA GLU A 10 19.87 15.93 -2.35
C GLU A 10 19.60 15.20 -3.68
N HIS A 11 20.45 14.23 -4.03
CA HIS A 11 20.30 13.39 -5.23
C HIS A 11 19.21 12.30 -5.09
N LEU A 12 18.53 12.20 -3.95
CA LEU A 12 17.34 11.35 -3.80
C LEU A 12 16.09 12.12 -4.24
N VAL A 13 15.89 12.20 -5.56
CA VAL A 13 14.90 13.09 -6.18
C VAL A 13 13.45 12.74 -5.84
N GLY A 14 13.04 11.47 -6.00
CA GLY A 14 11.61 11.15 -5.92
C GLY A 14 11.24 9.70 -6.17
N ASN A 15 9.95 9.47 -6.42
CA ASN A 15 9.39 8.20 -6.86
C ASN A 15 8.94 8.33 -8.32
N LEU A 16 9.38 7.40 -9.17
CA LEU A 16 9.03 7.38 -10.59
C LEU A 16 8.10 6.20 -10.88
N GLY A 17 6.99 6.46 -11.57
CA GLY A 17 5.99 5.46 -11.92
C GLY A 17 5.00 5.13 -10.80
N LYS A 18 4.34 3.97 -10.92
CA LYS A 18 3.28 3.50 -10.03
C LYS A 18 3.71 2.22 -9.29
N SER A 19 2.87 1.19 -9.36
CA SER A 19 3.09 -0.13 -8.77
C SER A 19 3.98 -0.98 -9.68
N TRP A 20 4.45 -2.14 -9.20
CA TRP A 20 5.25 -3.09 -9.97
C TRP A 20 4.65 -3.52 -11.32
N THR A 21 3.34 -3.33 -11.50
CA THR A 21 2.59 -3.68 -12.71
C THR A 21 2.95 -2.82 -13.92
N ASP A 22 3.43 -1.59 -13.73
CA ASP A 22 3.80 -0.69 -14.84
C ASP A 22 5.29 -0.79 -15.25
N GLN A 23 6.09 -1.57 -14.50
CA GLN A 23 7.55 -1.52 -14.57
C GLN A 23 8.09 -1.77 -15.98
N ARG A 24 7.48 -2.65 -16.79
CA ARG A 24 7.97 -2.93 -18.15
C ARG A 24 7.89 -1.70 -19.06
N GLN A 25 6.79 -0.96 -18.99
CA GLN A 25 6.61 0.26 -19.78
C GLN A 25 7.50 1.38 -19.24
N LEU A 26 7.52 1.53 -17.91
CA LEU A 26 8.31 2.55 -17.25
C LEU A 26 9.81 2.39 -17.52
N PHE A 27 10.32 1.18 -17.30
CA PHE A 27 11.74 0.88 -17.44
C PHE A 27 12.17 0.98 -18.90
N ALA A 28 11.31 0.64 -19.87
CA ALA A 28 11.59 0.85 -21.29
C ALA A 28 11.57 2.34 -21.69
N LYS A 29 10.65 3.14 -21.12
CA LYS A 29 10.50 4.57 -21.43
C LYS A 29 11.73 5.38 -21.03
N TYR A 30 12.24 5.17 -19.81
CA TYR A 30 13.29 6.02 -19.26
C TYR A 30 14.68 5.36 -19.36
N PRO A 31 15.71 6.07 -19.85
CA PRO A 31 17.09 5.58 -19.91
C PRO A 31 17.74 5.62 -18.51
N MET A 32 17.35 4.69 -17.64
CA MET A 32 17.87 4.59 -16.26
C MET A 32 18.45 3.20 -15.95
N ALA A 33 19.43 3.15 -15.04
CA ALA A 33 19.86 1.91 -14.43
C ALA A 33 18.83 1.47 -13.37
N ILE A 34 18.52 0.17 -13.32
CA ILE A 34 17.45 -0.37 -12.48
C ILE A 34 18.04 -1.39 -11.51
N LEU A 35 17.75 -1.26 -10.21
CA LEU A 35 18.13 -2.23 -9.20
C LEU A 35 16.90 -2.91 -8.60
N ALA A 36 16.73 -4.21 -8.87
CA ALA A 36 15.71 -5.02 -8.22
C ALA A 36 16.26 -5.65 -6.93
N THR A 37 15.72 -5.24 -5.79
CA THR A 37 16.15 -5.72 -4.46
C THR A 37 15.26 -6.84 -3.90
N THR A 38 13.97 -6.85 -4.24
CA THR A 38 12.99 -7.88 -3.85
C THR A 38 11.97 -8.13 -4.98
N ASN A 39 11.02 -9.03 -4.76
CA ASN A 39 9.82 -9.10 -5.60
C ASN A 39 9.02 -7.78 -5.52
N CYS A 40 8.28 -7.38 -6.55
CA CYS A 40 7.98 -8.08 -7.81
C CYS A 40 8.83 -7.53 -8.97
N ALA A 41 9.97 -8.15 -9.24
CA ALA A 41 10.77 -7.86 -10.41
C ALA A 41 10.35 -8.78 -11.56
N LEU A 42 9.88 -8.20 -12.67
CA LEU A 42 9.47 -8.97 -13.84
C LEU A 42 10.69 -9.34 -14.69
N ILE A 43 10.59 -10.45 -15.43
CA ILE A 43 11.57 -10.77 -16.47
C ILE A 43 11.64 -9.57 -17.43
N PRO A 44 12.83 -8.96 -17.61
CA PRO A 44 12.97 -7.75 -18.40
C PRO A 44 12.76 -8.04 -19.88
N ILE A 45 12.30 -7.02 -20.60
CA ILE A 45 12.34 -7.02 -22.07
C ILE A 45 13.69 -6.47 -22.54
N GLU A 46 14.04 -6.72 -23.79
CA GLU A 46 15.35 -6.38 -24.33
C GLU A 46 15.68 -4.89 -24.22
N ALA A 47 14.67 -4.01 -24.32
CA ALA A 47 14.82 -2.56 -24.27
C ALA A 47 15.49 -1.98 -22.99
N TYR A 48 15.54 -2.75 -21.90
CA TYR A 48 16.22 -2.33 -20.67
C TYR A 48 16.98 -3.44 -19.93
N LYS A 49 17.03 -4.65 -20.51
CA LYS A 49 17.64 -5.81 -19.85
C LYS A 49 19.12 -5.58 -19.51
N ASP A 50 19.85 -4.91 -20.41
CA ASP A 50 21.27 -4.59 -20.30
C ASP A 50 21.60 -3.49 -19.26
N ARG A 51 20.56 -2.86 -18.67
CA ARG A 51 20.67 -1.84 -17.62
C ARG A 51 19.86 -2.18 -16.37
N MET A 52 19.40 -3.43 -16.27
CA MET A 52 18.80 -3.96 -15.07
C MET A 52 19.82 -4.78 -14.28
N PHE A 53 19.77 -4.64 -12.96
CA PHE A 53 20.57 -5.37 -11.99
C PHE A 53 19.65 -5.98 -10.95
N THR A 54 20.09 -7.06 -10.34
CA THR A 54 19.43 -7.69 -9.19
C THR A 54 20.37 -7.69 -7.99
N THR A 55 19.83 -7.66 -6.79
CA THR A 55 20.59 -7.87 -5.55
C THR A 55 19.74 -8.64 -4.52
N GLY A 56 20.35 -9.04 -3.40
CA GLY A 56 19.67 -9.79 -2.34
C GLY A 56 19.08 -11.11 -2.85
N PRO A 57 17.81 -11.43 -2.55
CA PRO A 57 17.17 -12.68 -2.95
C PRO A 57 16.77 -12.74 -4.43
N VAL A 58 16.80 -11.62 -5.15
CA VAL A 58 16.29 -11.58 -6.54
C VAL A 58 17.31 -12.17 -7.51
N ARG A 59 16.83 -13.03 -8.41
CA ARG A 59 17.56 -13.50 -9.60
C ARG A 59 16.62 -13.47 -10.79
N LEU A 60 17.09 -12.93 -11.92
CA LEU A 60 16.35 -12.89 -13.17
C LEU A 60 17.23 -13.40 -14.32
N PRO A 61 16.68 -14.17 -15.28
CA PRO A 61 17.46 -14.71 -16.40
C PRO A 61 18.14 -13.61 -17.23
N GLY A 62 19.46 -13.73 -17.41
CA GLY A 62 20.25 -12.80 -18.21
C GLY A 62 20.33 -11.38 -17.63
N VAL A 63 20.05 -11.20 -16.34
CA VAL A 63 20.18 -9.93 -15.62
C VAL A 63 21.37 -10.04 -14.68
N LYS A 64 22.22 -9.01 -14.65
CA LYS A 64 23.40 -9.04 -13.79
C LYS A 64 23.00 -9.04 -12.31
N HIS A 65 23.70 -9.84 -11.50
CA HIS A 65 23.48 -9.92 -10.07
C HIS A 65 24.63 -9.27 -9.31
N ILE A 66 24.32 -8.33 -8.42
CA ILE A 66 25.25 -7.67 -7.52
C ILE A 66 25.23 -8.40 -6.18
N SER A 67 26.33 -9.09 -5.88
CA SER A 67 26.57 -9.69 -4.57
C SER A 67 27.08 -8.65 -3.58
N GLY A 68 26.52 -8.63 -2.37
CA GLY A 68 26.85 -7.63 -1.36
C GLY A 68 26.33 -6.23 -1.74
N TYR A 69 27.14 -5.21 -1.49
CA TYR A 69 26.76 -3.79 -1.60
C TYR A 69 27.71 -2.96 -2.46
N ASP A 70 28.50 -3.60 -3.33
CA ASP A 70 29.31 -2.89 -4.32
C ASP A 70 28.44 -2.52 -5.54
N PHE A 71 27.96 -1.29 -5.56
CA PHE A 71 27.12 -0.75 -6.63
C PHE A 71 27.92 -0.01 -7.71
N THR A 72 29.25 -0.15 -7.75
CA THR A 72 30.13 0.58 -8.69
C THR A 72 29.70 0.40 -10.15
N GLU A 73 29.39 -0.83 -10.56
CA GLU A 73 28.97 -1.09 -11.93
C GLU A 73 27.59 -0.51 -12.27
N LEU A 74 26.66 -0.55 -11.32
CA LEU A 74 25.35 0.06 -11.50
C LEU A 74 25.48 1.58 -11.70
N ILE A 75 26.35 2.22 -10.92
CA ILE A 75 26.63 3.66 -11.03
C ILE A 75 27.25 3.98 -12.39
N LYS A 76 28.30 3.25 -12.81
CA LYS A 76 28.90 3.42 -14.14
C LYS A 76 27.90 3.22 -15.27
N ARG A 77 26.96 2.26 -15.11
CA ARG A 77 25.90 2.06 -16.08
C ARG A 77 24.95 3.25 -16.13
N ALA A 78 24.60 3.84 -15.00
CA ALA A 78 23.76 5.05 -14.94
C ALA A 78 24.46 6.26 -15.58
N GLU A 79 25.74 6.47 -15.31
CA GLU A 79 26.55 7.56 -15.89
C GLU A 79 26.69 7.48 -17.41
N GLY A 80 26.65 6.28 -17.98
CA GLY A 80 26.71 6.05 -19.42
C GLY A 80 25.37 6.13 -20.15
N LEU A 81 24.25 6.37 -19.44
CA LEU A 81 22.92 6.49 -20.05
C LEU A 81 22.60 7.97 -20.38
N PRO A 82 21.78 8.21 -21.41
CA PRO A 82 21.28 9.56 -21.69
C PRO A 82 20.59 10.19 -20.48
N GLU A 83 20.73 11.50 -20.34
CA GLU A 83 20.01 12.24 -19.30
C GLU A 83 18.50 12.05 -19.44
N VAL A 84 17.84 11.82 -18.30
CA VAL A 84 16.39 11.79 -18.21
C VAL A 84 15.90 13.23 -18.15
N LYS A 85 15.12 13.67 -19.14
CA LYS A 85 14.46 14.97 -19.09
C LYS A 85 13.52 15.01 -17.89
N GLU A 86 13.63 16.07 -17.08
CA GLU A 86 12.67 16.31 -16.02
C GLU A 86 11.26 16.49 -16.61
N GLU A 87 10.30 15.77 -16.03
CA GLU A 87 8.88 15.92 -16.32
C GLU A 87 8.21 16.45 -15.04
N GLU A 88 7.33 17.44 -15.18
CA GLU A 88 6.55 17.91 -14.03
C GLU A 88 5.70 16.77 -13.47
N SER A 89 5.82 16.55 -12.16
CA SER A 89 4.96 15.57 -11.48
C SER A 89 3.52 16.08 -11.50
N LYS A 90 2.61 15.26 -12.03
CA LYS A 90 1.17 15.57 -12.05
C LYS A 90 0.54 15.58 -10.66
N VAL A 91 1.21 14.95 -9.68
CA VAL A 91 0.72 14.79 -8.30
C VAL A 91 1.87 14.92 -7.31
N THR A 92 1.60 15.51 -6.15
CA THR A 92 2.50 15.47 -5.00
C THR A 92 1.96 14.48 -3.98
N LEU A 93 2.75 13.48 -3.62
CA LEU A 93 2.33 12.41 -2.72
C LEU A 93 2.90 12.62 -1.31
N TRP A 94 2.04 12.58 -0.32
CA TRP A 94 2.44 12.59 1.09
C TRP A 94 2.75 11.17 1.57
N THR A 95 3.84 10.98 2.29
CA THR A 95 4.26 9.69 2.86
C THR A 95 4.88 9.88 4.24
N GLY A 96 5.06 8.78 4.98
CA GLY A 96 5.69 8.80 6.30
C GLY A 96 4.70 8.90 7.46
N TYR A 97 3.45 8.45 7.28
CA TYR A 97 2.48 8.28 8.35
C TYR A 97 2.80 7.04 9.20
N SER A 98 3.98 7.04 9.82
CA SER A 98 4.35 6.06 10.84
C SER A 98 3.43 6.15 12.06
N ARG A 99 3.45 5.12 12.92
CA ARG A 99 2.76 5.12 14.22
C ARG A 99 2.98 6.44 14.97
N SER A 100 4.24 6.87 15.11
CA SER A 100 4.59 8.13 15.80
C SER A 100 4.01 9.38 15.13
N ALA A 101 3.90 9.39 13.79
CA ALA A 101 3.37 10.54 13.05
C ALA A 101 1.85 10.66 13.22
N ILE A 102 1.15 9.53 13.24
CA ILE A 102 -0.28 9.51 13.48
C ILE A 102 -0.58 9.87 14.94
N LEU A 103 0.17 9.30 15.89
CA LEU A 103 -0.03 9.57 17.32
C LEU A 103 0.22 11.04 17.71
N ARG A 104 1.10 11.75 16.99
CA ARG A 104 1.24 13.21 17.17
C ARG A 104 -0.05 13.98 16.88
N ASN A 105 -0.92 13.42 16.04
CA ASN A 105 -2.24 13.98 15.70
C ASN A 105 -3.38 13.29 16.47
N ALA A 106 -3.08 12.37 17.42
CA ALA A 106 -4.10 11.57 18.11
C ALA A 106 -5.19 12.42 18.76
N LYS A 107 -4.81 13.49 19.49
CA LYS A 107 -5.77 14.40 20.12
C LYS A 107 -6.73 15.00 19.09
N ARG A 108 -6.21 15.49 17.96
CA ARG A 108 -7.02 16.07 16.89
C ARG A 108 -7.93 15.04 16.22
N ILE A 109 -7.41 13.83 15.97
CA ILE A 109 -8.19 12.71 15.41
C ILE A 109 -9.36 12.37 16.34
N LYS A 110 -9.10 12.28 17.65
CA LYS A 110 -10.12 12.03 18.66
C LYS A 110 -11.21 13.10 18.65
N GLU A 111 -10.83 14.38 18.72
CA GLU A 111 -11.77 15.50 18.71
C GLU A 111 -12.66 15.47 17.47
N LEU A 112 -12.09 15.24 16.28
CA LEU A 112 -12.84 15.17 15.04
C LEU A 112 -13.80 13.96 14.98
N ILE A 113 -13.46 12.84 15.62
CA ILE A 113 -14.37 11.69 15.74
C ILE A 113 -15.51 12.01 16.72
N GLU A 114 -15.20 12.58 17.89
CA GLU A 114 -16.20 12.95 18.91
C GLU A 114 -17.14 14.07 18.42
N GLU A 115 -16.67 14.98 17.58
CA GLU A 115 -17.46 16.01 16.89
C GLU A 115 -18.29 15.45 15.71
N GLY A 116 -18.13 14.17 15.36
CA GLY A 116 -18.81 13.55 14.22
C GLY A 116 -18.30 13.99 12.85
N LYS A 117 -17.15 14.68 12.79
CA LYS A 117 -16.49 15.11 11.54
C LYS A 117 -15.70 14.00 10.86
N ILE A 118 -15.21 13.03 11.64
CA ILE A 118 -14.70 11.76 11.14
C ILE A 118 -15.66 10.66 11.58
N ARG A 119 -16.44 10.16 10.63
CA ARG A 119 -17.38 9.07 10.86
C ARG A 119 -16.70 7.72 10.93
N ARG A 120 -15.67 7.53 10.12
CA ARG A 120 -15.04 6.21 9.94
C ARG A 120 -13.61 6.29 9.46
N ILE A 121 -12.83 5.30 9.87
CA ILE A 121 -11.50 5.00 9.35
C ILE A 121 -11.59 3.77 8.47
N PHE A 122 -10.97 3.84 7.30
CA PHE A 122 -10.83 2.73 6.37
C PHE A 122 -9.37 2.32 6.28
N LEU A 123 -9.07 1.03 6.39
CA LEU A 123 -7.79 0.48 5.98
C LEU A 123 -7.96 -0.14 4.60
N ILE A 124 -7.51 0.56 3.54
CA ILE A 124 -7.56 0.09 2.16
C ILE A 124 -6.13 -0.06 1.66
N GLY A 125 -5.64 -1.29 1.60
CA GLY A 125 -4.22 -1.52 1.33
C GLY A 125 -3.88 -2.97 1.04
N GLY A 126 -2.58 -3.25 0.93
CA GLY A 126 -2.07 -4.58 0.57
C GLY A 126 -1.43 -4.59 -0.82
N CYS A 127 -1.51 -5.71 -1.53
CA CYS A 127 -0.78 -5.87 -2.79
C CYS A 127 -1.64 -5.54 -4.01
N ASP A 128 -1.06 -4.75 -4.92
CA ASP A 128 -1.62 -4.52 -6.24
C ASP A 128 -1.36 -5.70 -7.20
N SER A 129 -2.22 -5.83 -8.21
CA SER A 129 -2.14 -6.84 -9.26
C SER A 129 -2.57 -6.27 -10.62
N PRO A 130 -2.23 -6.93 -11.75
CA PRO A 130 -2.64 -6.48 -13.08
C PRO A 130 -4.10 -6.81 -13.41
N LEU A 131 -4.86 -7.40 -12.47
CA LEU A 131 -6.26 -7.75 -12.67
C LEU A 131 -7.13 -6.49 -12.84
N LYS A 132 -8.13 -6.55 -13.72
CA LYS A 132 -9.05 -5.43 -13.96
C LYS A 132 -9.88 -5.12 -12.71
N GLU A 133 -10.18 -6.15 -11.94
CA GLU A 133 -10.95 -6.09 -10.69
C GLU A 133 -10.25 -5.26 -9.60
N MET A 134 -8.96 -4.96 -9.75
CA MET A 134 -8.27 -4.00 -8.87
C MET A 134 -8.80 -2.57 -9.02
N GLU A 135 -9.57 -2.26 -10.06
CA GLU A 135 -10.23 -0.96 -10.20
C GLU A 135 -11.27 -0.73 -9.09
N TYR A 136 -11.80 -1.80 -8.49
CA TYR A 136 -12.68 -1.76 -7.33
C TYR A 136 -12.16 -0.80 -6.24
N PHE A 137 -10.87 -0.84 -5.92
CA PHE A 137 -10.29 -0.03 -4.85
C PHE A 137 -10.31 1.46 -5.17
N ARG A 138 -10.05 1.82 -6.42
CA ARG A 138 -10.08 3.22 -6.89
C ARG A 138 -11.50 3.75 -6.88
N GLU A 139 -12.45 2.95 -7.37
CA GLU A 139 -13.88 3.30 -7.37
C GLU A 139 -14.44 3.42 -5.96
N LEU A 140 -14.09 2.49 -5.07
CA LEU A 140 -14.44 2.54 -3.66
C LEU A 140 -13.96 3.84 -3.02
N ALA A 141 -12.67 4.17 -3.14
CA ALA A 141 -12.12 5.38 -2.51
C ALA A 141 -12.73 6.68 -3.05
N ARG A 142 -13.10 6.73 -4.33
CA ARG A 142 -13.83 7.87 -4.91
C ARG A 142 -15.25 8.03 -4.38
N LYS A 143 -15.93 6.91 -4.10
CA LYS A 143 -17.30 6.90 -3.57
C LYS A 143 -17.35 7.17 -2.06
N LEU A 144 -16.25 6.92 -1.34
CA LEU A 144 -16.20 7.12 0.12
C LEU A 144 -16.57 8.55 0.52
N PRO A 145 -17.49 8.72 1.50
CA PRO A 145 -17.90 10.04 1.99
C PRO A 145 -16.71 10.90 2.44
N LYS A 146 -16.84 12.23 2.34
CA LYS A 146 -15.75 13.16 2.68
C LYS A 146 -15.39 13.17 4.18
N ASP A 147 -16.23 12.60 5.04
CA ASP A 147 -16.03 12.48 6.48
C ASP A 147 -15.36 11.15 6.90
N VAL A 148 -14.57 10.54 6.02
CA VAL A 148 -13.77 9.34 6.33
C VAL A 148 -12.27 9.54 6.11
N ILE A 149 -11.47 8.88 6.94
CA ILE A 149 -10.02 8.74 6.76
C ILE A 149 -9.71 7.39 6.11
N ILE A 150 -8.74 7.35 5.21
CA ILE A 150 -8.21 6.16 4.54
C ILE A 150 -6.74 5.99 4.94
N LEU A 151 -6.46 4.91 5.66
CA LEU A 151 -5.13 4.38 5.86
C LEU A 151 -4.80 3.43 4.71
N THR A 152 -3.60 3.53 4.16
CA THR A 152 -3.12 2.62 3.11
C THR A 152 -1.68 2.20 3.35
N TYR A 153 -1.29 1.09 2.74
CA TYR A 153 0.09 0.59 2.75
C TYR A 153 0.32 -0.32 1.55
N ALA A 154 1.60 -0.64 1.29
CA ALA A 154 2.05 -1.49 0.19
C ALA A 154 1.64 -0.98 -1.21
N CYS A 155 1.91 -1.75 -2.25
CA CYS A 155 1.71 -1.33 -3.63
C CYS A 155 0.24 -1.13 -4.01
N GLY A 156 -0.72 -1.68 -3.25
CA GLY A 156 -2.15 -1.38 -3.39
C GLY A 156 -2.47 0.11 -3.29
N LYS A 157 -1.63 0.89 -2.57
CA LYS A 157 -1.75 2.35 -2.47
C LYS A 157 -1.80 3.05 -3.82
N TYR A 158 -1.18 2.49 -4.87
CA TYR A 158 -1.15 3.09 -6.20
C TYR A 158 -2.50 3.09 -6.92
N ARG A 159 -3.52 2.44 -6.35
CA ARG A 159 -4.92 2.58 -6.79
C ARG A 159 -5.58 3.85 -6.27
N LEU A 160 -5.00 4.46 -5.22
CA LEU A 160 -5.63 5.49 -4.41
C LEU A 160 -4.79 6.78 -4.32
N ASN A 161 -3.46 6.68 -4.31
CA ASN A 161 -2.57 7.74 -3.85
C ASN A 161 -2.49 8.96 -4.76
N ASP A 162 -2.82 8.81 -6.04
CA ASP A 162 -2.92 9.89 -7.02
C ASP A 162 -4.30 10.57 -7.02
N LEU A 163 -5.24 10.13 -6.18
CA LEU A 163 -6.54 10.78 -6.03
C LEU A 163 -6.43 12.01 -5.13
N ASP A 164 -7.01 13.12 -5.55
CA ASP A 164 -7.30 14.24 -4.65
C ASP A 164 -8.51 13.90 -3.79
N LEU A 165 -8.24 13.42 -2.58
CA LEU A 165 -9.26 13.08 -1.60
C LEU A 165 -9.51 14.22 -0.60
N GLY A 166 -8.73 15.30 -0.63
CA GLY A 166 -8.80 16.41 0.30
C GLY A 166 -8.39 16.06 1.75
N ASP A 167 -8.80 16.92 2.67
CA ASP A 167 -8.56 16.81 4.11
C ASP A 167 -9.86 17.01 4.91
N ILE A 168 -9.81 16.66 6.20
CA ILE A 168 -10.85 16.96 7.19
C ILE A 168 -10.23 17.92 8.20
N GLU A 169 -10.50 19.21 7.99
CA GLU A 169 -9.99 20.31 8.81
C GLU A 169 -8.47 20.28 9.05
N GLY A 170 -7.74 20.21 7.94
CA GLY A 170 -6.28 20.17 7.88
C GLY A 170 -5.70 18.77 8.05
N LEU A 171 -6.50 17.74 8.37
CA LEU A 171 -6.05 16.36 8.48
C LEU A 171 -6.23 15.62 7.14
N PRO A 172 -5.16 15.21 6.45
CA PRO A 172 -5.28 14.55 5.15
C PRO A 172 -6.12 13.28 5.20
N ARG A 173 -7.04 13.13 4.24
CA ARG A 173 -7.93 11.95 4.19
C ARG A 173 -7.22 10.68 3.79
N LEU A 174 -6.08 10.75 3.12
CA LEU A 174 -5.26 9.59 2.78
C LEU A 174 -3.94 9.62 3.55
N MET A 175 -3.70 8.57 4.33
CA MET A 175 -2.48 8.40 5.12
C MET A 175 -1.74 7.14 4.67
N ASP A 176 -0.62 7.33 4.00
CA ASP A 176 0.27 6.24 3.57
C ASP A 176 1.22 5.82 4.69
N LEU A 177 0.97 4.62 5.22
CA LEU A 177 1.74 4.00 6.31
C LEU A 177 3.09 3.46 5.84
N GLY A 178 3.26 3.19 4.54
CA GLY A 178 4.52 2.70 3.97
C GLY A 178 4.40 1.40 3.16
N GLN A 179 5.36 0.51 3.34
CA GLN A 179 5.50 -0.76 2.63
C GLN A 179 4.53 -1.83 3.16
N CYS A 180 4.60 -3.06 2.63
CA CYS A 180 3.76 -4.17 3.11
C CYS A 180 4.06 -4.56 4.56
N ASN A 181 5.33 -4.54 4.96
CA ASN A 181 5.73 -4.75 6.35
C ASN A 181 5.21 -3.64 7.29
N ASP A 182 4.91 -2.44 6.80
CA ASP A 182 4.29 -1.38 7.60
C ASP A 182 2.81 -1.66 7.89
N ALA A 183 2.25 -2.79 7.46
CA ALA A 183 1.01 -3.33 8.03
C ALA A 183 1.10 -3.48 9.56
N ILE A 184 2.30 -3.68 10.12
CA ILE A 184 2.51 -3.67 11.56
C ILE A 184 2.14 -2.32 12.18
N VAL A 185 2.34 -1.20 11.46
CA VAL A 185 1.91 0.13 11.93
C VAL A 185 0.40 0.18 12.05
N ALA A 186 -0.34 -0.36 11.08
CA ALA A 186 -1.81 -0.41 11.13
C ALA A 186 -2.30 -1.26 12.31
N ILE A 187 -1.66 -2.42 12.51
CA ILE A 187 -1.94 -3.34 13.63
C ILE A 187 -1.70 -2.67 14.98
N ASP A 188 -0.53 -2.06 15.15
CA ASP A 188 -0.13 -1.38 16.36
C ASP A 188 -0.99 -0.15 16.67
N LEU A 189 -1.57 0.45 15.63
CA LEU A 189 -2.49 1.58 15.78
C LEU A 189 -3.81 1.19 16.40
N LEU A 190 -4.28 -0.06 16.24
CA LEU A 190 -5.57 -0.52 16.76
C LEU A 190 -5.69 -0.33 18.28
N PRO A 191 -4.78 -0.88 19.12
CA PRO A 191 -4.86 -0.66 20.56
C PRO A 191 -4.68 0.81 20.94
N ASP A 192 -3.89 1.58 20.18
CA ASP A 192 -3.71 3.01 20.45
C ASP A 192 -5.00 3.80 20.18
N LEU A 193 -5.67 3.54 19.06
CA LEU A 193 -6.95 4.16 18.70
C LEU A 193 -8.05 3.74 19.67
N ALA A 194 -8.12 2.46 20.03
CA ALA A 194 -9.06 1.94 21.02
C ALA A 194 -8.91 2.67 22.36
N LYS A 195 -7.67 2.77 22.86
CA LYS A 195 -7.37 3.51 24.09
C LYS A 195 -7.70 5.00 23.97
N LEU A 196 -7.37 5.61 22.85
CA LEU A 196 -7.61 7.03 22.59
C LEU A 196 -9.10 7.37 22.64
N LEU A 197 -9.93 6.56 21.98
CA LEU A 197 -11.37 6.73 21.86
C LEU A 197 -12.15 6.15 23.05
N ASN A 198 -11.46 5.50 24.00
CA ASN A 198 -12.08 4.77 25.10
C ASN A 198 -13.11 3.73 24.61
N MET A 199 -12.73 3.00 23.56
CA MET A 199 -13.51 1.95 22.91
C MET A 199 -12.73 0.64 22.97
N LYS A 200 -13.42 -0.49 22.83
CA LYS A 200 -12.72 -1.75 22.54
C LYS A 200 -12.26 -1.77 21.07
N PRO A 201 -11.21 -2.53 20.71
CA PRO A 201 -10.78 -2.66 19.31
C PRO A 201 -11.90 -3.05 18.34
N GLU A 202 -12.86 -3.87 18.78
CA GLU A 202 -13.99 -4.33 17.97
C GLU A 202 -15.09 -3.26 17.80
N GLU A 203 -15.09 -2.24 18.65
CA GLU A 203 -16.05 -1.13 18.63
C GLU A 203 -15.50 0.08 17.82
N LEU A 204 -14.22 0.03 17.43
CA LEU A 204 -13.62 1.09 16.63
C LEU A 204 -14.39 1.27 15.32
N PRO A 205 -14.60 2.52 14.85
CA PRO A 205 -15.21 2.80 13.55
C PRO A 205 -14.19 2.52 12.43
N LEU A 206 -13.78 1.26 12.30
CA LEU A 206 -12.76 0.79 11.37
C LEU A 206 -13.37 -0.21 10.39
N THR A 207 -13.13 -0.01 9.11
CA THR A 207 -13.41 -1.01 8.07
C THR A 207 -12.10 -1.38 7.38
N ILE A 208 -11.84 -2.69 7.26
CA ILE A 208 -10.61 -3.21 6.64
C ILE A 208 -10.95 -3.86 5.29
N VAL A 209 -10.35 -3.35 4.23
CA VAL A 209 -10.47 -3.86 2.85
C VAL A 209 -9.07 -4.17 2.33
N LEU A 210 -8.71 -5.45 2.29
CA LEU A 210 -7.38 -5.91 1.91
C LEU A 210 -7.34 -6.39 0.47
N SER A 211 -6.45 -5.76 -0.28
CA SER A 211 -5.93 -6.28 -1.55
C SER A 211 -4.82 -7.29 -1.30
N TRP A 212 -4.76 -8.36 -2.10
CA TRP A 212 -3.65 -9.29 -2.04
C TRP A 212 -3.23 -9.75 -3.45
N PHE A 213 -2.00 -10.27 -3.52
CA PHE A 213 -1.43 -10.83 -4.75
C PHE A 213 -0.41 -11.93 -4.43
N GLU A 214 0.55 -11.63 -3.55
CA GLU A 214 1.66 -12.53 -3.22
C GLU A 214 1.70 -12.88 -1.72
N GLN A 215 2.73 -13.62 -1.30
CA GLN A 215 2.73 -14.35 -0.03
C GLN A 215 2.93 -13.45 1.19
N LYS A 216 3.52 -12.26 1.06
CA LYS A 216 3.60 -11.31 2.19
C LYS A 216 2.21 -10.81 2.56
N ALA A 217 1.32 -10.56 1.59
CA ALA A 217 -0.07 -10.22 1.88
C ALA A 217 -0.83 -11.34 2.62
N VAL A 218 -0.56 -12.60 2.28
CA VAL A 218 -1.12 -13.76 3.00
C VAL A 218 -0.62 -13.78 4.45
N SER A 219 0.66 -13.52 4.67
CA SER A 219 1.24 -13.46 6.02
C SER A 219 0.63 -12.34 6.86
N ILE A 220 0.36 -11.17 6.26
CA ILE A 220 -0.32 -10.06 6.91
C ILE A 220 -1.75 -10.45 7.29
N LEU A 221 -2.50 -11.08 6.39
CA LEU A 221 -3.84 -11.58 6.68
C LEU A 221 -3.82 -12.54 7.87
N LEU A 222 -2.94 -13.55 7.85
CA LEU A 222 -2.82 -14.52 8.95
C LEU A 222 -2.43 -13.84 10.27
N GLY A 223 -1.58 -12.82 10.24
CA GLY A 223 -1.24 -12.01 11.41
C GLY A 223 -2.46 -11.28 11.98
N LEU A 224 -3.30 -10.68 11.13
CA LEU A 224 -4.54 -10.03 11.55
C LEU A 224 -5.53 -11.06 12.16
N LEU A 225 -5.67 -12.23 11.53
CA LEU A 225 -6.51 -13.32 12.05
C LEU A 225 -6.03 -13.81 13.42
N TYR A 226 -4.72 -13.96 13.60
CA TYR A 226 -4.12 -14.36 14.87
C TYR A 226 -4.40 -13.34 15.99
N LEU A 227 -4.42 -12.05 15.65
CA LEU A 227 -4.76 -10.96 16.57
C LEU A 227 -6.26 -10.83 16.84
N GLY A 228 -7.08 -11.71 16.26
CA GLY A 228 -8.53 -11.72 16.46
C GLY A 228 -9.26 -10.65 15.65
N VAL A 229 -8.62 -10.04 14.66
CA VAL A 229 -9.29 -9.08 13.77
C VAL A 229 -10.31 -9.82 12.91
N LYS A 230 -11.55 -9.33 12.93
CA LYS A 230 -12.68 -9.91 12.19
C LYS A 230 -13.24 -8.94 11.15
N GLY A 231 -14.11 -9.45 10.28
CA GLY A 231 -14.88 -8.62 9.36
C GLY A 231 -14.06 -8.04 8.20
N ILE A 232 -12.89 -8.62 7.91
CA ILE A 232 -12.00 -8.17 6.84
C ILE A 232 -12.63 -8.49 5.49
N TYR A 233 -12.70 -7.48 4.61
CA TYR A 233 -13.07 -7.65 3.21
C TYR A 233 -11.83 -8.00 2.39
N LEU A 234 -11.83 -9.19 1.77
CA LEU A 234 -10.76 -9.66 0.89
C LEU A 234 -11.12 -9.43 -0.58
N ALA A 235 -10.13 -8.92 -1.31
CA ALA A 235 -10.26 -8.51 -2.71
C ALA A 235 -8.95 -8.72 -3.49
N PRO A 236 -9.01 -8.81 -4.83
CA PRO A 236 -10.23 -8.85 -5.65
C PRO A 236 -10.84 -10.26 -5.76
N ARG A 237 -10.08 -11.31 -5.42
CA ARG A 237 -10.52 -12.70 -5.54
C ARG A 237 -10.02 -13.51 -4.34
N LEU A 238 -10.65 -14.65 -4.06
CA LEU A 238 -10.09 -15.63 -3.14
C LEU A 238 -8.79 -16.22 -3.68
N PRO A 239 -7.81 -16.54 -2.82
CA PRO A 239 -6.68 -17.36 -3.23
C PRO A 239 -7.13 -18.71 -3.75
N ALA A 240 -6.56 -19.15 -4.87
CA ALA A 240 -6.94 -20.41 -5.53
C ALA A 240 -6.71 -21.66 -4.66
N TRP A 241 -5.87 -21.55 -3.63
CA TRP A 241 -5.62 -22.61 -2.65
C TRP A 241 -6.64 -22.64 -1.49
N VAL A 242 -7.57 -21.69 -1.42
CA VAL A 242 -8.67 -21.70 -0.46
C VAL A 242 -9.81 -22.55 -1.02
N ASN A 243 -9.98 -23.74 -0.46
CA ASN A 243 -11.11 -24.62 -0.75
C ASN A 243 -12.34 -24.25 0.13
N GLU A 244 -13.44 -24.99 -0.05
CA GLU A 244 -14.70 -24.74 0.67
C GLU A 244 -14.56 -24.87 2.20
N ASP A 245 -13.82 -25.88 2.67
CA ASP A 245 -13.60 -26.08 4.11
C ASP A 245 -12.82 -24.93 4.74
N ILE A 246 -11.74 -24.48 4.08
CA ILE A 246 -10.95 -23.32 4.53
C ILE A 246 -11.82 -22.06 4.49
N LEU A 247 -12.57 -21.84 3.40
CA LEU A 247 -13.44 -20.68 3.29
C LEU A 247 -14.52 -20.66 4.39
N LYS A 248 -15.08 -21.83 4.72
CA LYS A 248 -16.05 -21.97 5.82
C LYS A 248 -15.43 -21.54 7.14
N VAL A 249 -14.24 -22.02 7.48
CA VAL A 249 -13.52 -21.60 8.70
C VAL A 249 -13.23 -20.10 8.69
N LEU A 250 -12.78 -19.55 7.56
CA LEU A 250 -12.50 -18.12 7.42
C LEU A 250 -13.76 -17.26 7.65
N LYS A 251 -14.92 -17.69 7.14
CA LYS A 251 -16.19 -17.00 7.34
C LYS A 251 -16.73 -17.15 8.76
N GLU A 252 -16.76 -18.37 9.30
CA GLU A 252 -17.40 -18.65 10.59
C GLU A 252 -16.60 -18.12 11.79
N ARG A 253 -15.27 -18.19 11.74
CA ARG A 253 -14.43 -17.80 12.87
C ARG A 253 -13.97 -16.35 12.82
N TYR A 254 -13.70 -15.85 11.61
CA TYR A 254 -13.08 -14.55 11.40
C TYR A 254 -13.95 -13.57 10.62
N GLU A 255 -15.15 -13.99 10.21
CA GLU A 255 -16.09 -13.14 9.49
C GLU A 255 -15.47 -12.54 8.22
N ILE A 256 -14.61 -13.30 7.54
CA ILE A 256 -14.03 -12.89 6.25
C ILE A 256 -15.15 -12.67 5.25
N LYS A 257 -15.13 -11.50 4.62
CA LYS A 257 -16.06 -11.10 3.57
C LYS A 257 -15.33 -11.04 2.24
N LEU A 258 -16.01 -11.40 1.17
CA LEU A 258 -15.51 -11.19 -0.18
C LEU A 258 -16.15 -9.93 -0.72
N VAL A 259 -15.37 -9.11 -1.41
CA VAL A 259 -15.93 -7.95 -2.10
C VAL A 259 -16.85 -8.37 -3.25
N SER A 260 -17.83 -7.53 -3.54
CA SER A 260 -18.69 -7.67 -4.72
C SER A 260 -18.41 -6.50 -5.68
N THR A 261 -19.34 -5.56 -5.86
CA THR A 261 -19.07 -4.29 -6.55
C THR A 261 -18.94 -3.15 -5.54
N PRO A 262 -18.26 -2.05 -5.89
CA PRO A 262 -18.16 -0.91 -4.99
C PRO A 262 -19.52 -0.38 -4.55
N GLU A 263 -20.53 -0.38 -5.44
CA GLU A 263 -21.89 0.08 -5.13
C GLU A 263 -22.62 -0.80 -4.11
N SER A 264 -22.55 -2.12 -4.26
CA SER A 264 -23.21 -3.04 -3.34
C SER A 264 -22.52 -3.07 -1.98
N ASP A 265 -21.20 -3.09 -1.97
CA ASP A 265 -20.42 -3.13 -0.73
C ASP A 265 -20.50 -1.79 0.03
N PHE A 266 -20.69 -0.66 -0.65
CA PHE A 266 -20.65 0.68 -0.05
C PHE A 266 -21.50 0.83 1.20
N LYS A 267 -22.76 0.34 1.16
CA LYS A 267 -23.68 0.46 2.30
C LYS A 267 -23.22 -0.39 3.48
N GLU A 268 -22.67 -1.57 3.22
CA GLU A 268 -22.20 -2.46 4.28
C GLU A 268 -20.89 -1.97 4.89
N LEU A 269 -19.97 -1.49 4.05
CA LEU A 269 -18.68 -0.94 4.46
C LEU A 269 -18.80 0.27 5.39
N LEU A 270 -19.94 0.98 5.33
CA LEU A 270 -20.27 2.12 6.20
C LEU A 270 -21.12 1.77 7.43
N ARG A 271 -21.61 0.52 7.56
CA ARG A 271 -22.59 0.12 8.59
C ARG A 271 -21.99 -0.43 9.90
N GLY A 272 -20.68 -0.64 9.96
CA GLY A 272 -20.02 -1.12 11.18
C GLY A 272 -19.67 -0.02 12.16
#